data_AF-A0A961TCJ0-F1
#
_entry.id   AF-A0A961TCJ0-F1
#
_cell.length_a   1.000
_cell.length_b   1.000
_cell.length_c   1.000
_cell.angle_alpha   90.00
_cell.angle_beta   90.00
_cell.angle_gamma   90.00
#
_symmetry.space_group_name_H-M   'P 1'
#
loop_
_entity.id
_entity.type
_entity.pdbx_description
1 polymer ?
#
loop_
_entity_poly.entity_id
_entity_poly.type
_entity_poly.pdbx_seq_one_letter_code
_entity_poly.pdbx_strand_id
1 'polypeptide(L)'
;MIRSEVLKTLIPLISDQLVVCNIGLPSQELHLMDDQPSNFYMLGTMGLASSIGLGLALAQKEKVIVIDGDGSVLTNLGTLPTIANNAAP
;
A
#
# COMPACT_ATOMS: atom_id res chain seq x y z
N MET A 1 -8.41 -18.32 -1.40
CA MET A 1 -8.27 -17.37 -0.29
C MET A 1 -9.01 -16.11 -0.67
N ILE A 2 -9.88 -15.61 0.18
CA ILE A 2 -10.63 -14.37 -0.07
C ILE A 2 -9.75 -13.20 0.40
N ARG A 3 -9.82 -12.06 -0.28
CA ARG A 3 -8.99 -10.87 0.01
C ARG A 3 -8.96 -10.46 1.49
N SER A 4 -10.10 -10.54 2.17
CA SER A 4 -10.22 -10.24 3.60
C SER A 4 -9.43 -11.20 4.50
N GLU A 5 -9.28 -12.47 4.11
CA GLU A 5 -8.45 -13.45 4.82
C GLU A 5 -6.95 -13.14 4.65
N VAL A 6 -6.56 -12.69 3.46
CA VAL A 6 -5.19 -12.23 3.19
C VAL A 6 -4.86 -11.06 4.12
N LEU A 7 -5.74 -10.05 4.18
CA LEU A 7 -5.56 -8.89 5.06
C LEU A 7 -5.43 -9.31 6.53
N LYS A 8 -6.33 -10.18 7.03
CA LYS A 8 -6.24 -10.71 8.40
C LYS A 8 -4.91 -11.40 8.71
N THR A 9 -4.35 -12.10 7.74
CA THR A 9 -3.07 -12.78 7.89
C THR A 9 -1.89 -11.80 7.83
N LEU A 10 -2.02 -10.73 7.04
CA LEU A 10 -0.99 -9.70 6.90
C LEU A 10 -0.93 -8.74 8.07
N ILE A 11 -2.07 -8.37 8.67
CA ILE A 11 -2.19 -7.36 9.75
C ILE A 11 -1.10 -7.54 10.81
N PRO A 12 -0.92 -8.73 11.45
CA PRO A 12 0.11 -8.90 12.50
C PRO A 12 1.56 -8.67 12.05
N LEU A 13 1.82 -8.64 10.74
CA LEU A 13 3.15 -8.45 10.15
C LEU A 13 3.39 -7.00 9.70
N ILE A 14 2.33 -6.20 9.59
CA ILE A 14 2.35 -4.85 9.04
C ILE A 14 1.89 -3.79 10.05
N SER A 15 1.22 -4.18 11.14
CA SER A 15 0.94 -3.31 12.26
C SER A 15 2.27 -2.70 12.76
N ASP A 16 2.27 -1.41 13.09
CA ASP A 16 3.44 -0.56 13.39
C ASP A 16 4.29 -0.10 12.20
N GLN A 17 3.88 -0.36 10.95
CA GLN A 17 4.56 0.17 9.76
C GLN A 17 3.75 1.30 9.13
N LEU A 18 4.40 2.07 8.24
CA LEU A 18 3.68 2.99 7.35
C LEU A 18 3.05 2.16 6.24
N VAL A 19 1.72 2.10 6.19
CA VAL A 19 0.99 1.27 5.23
C VAL A 19 0.23 2.14 4.24
N VAL A 20 0.48 1.97 2.95
CA VAL A 20 -0.29 2.60 1.87
C VAL A 20 -1.20 1.53 1.27
N CYS A 21 -2.51 1.68 1.45
CA CYS A 21 -3.49 0.72 0.95
C CYS A 21 -4.20 1.25 -0.29
N ASN A 22 -4.38 0.36 -1.27
CA ASN A 22 -5.03 0.65 -2.55
C ASN A 22 -6.51 1.07 -2.40
N ILE A 23 -7.03 1.67 -3.46
CA ILE A 23 -8.40 2.18 -3.56
C ILE A 23 -9.49 1.13 -3.32
N GLY A 24 -10.58 1.59 -2.70
CA GLY A 24 -11.84 0.86 -2.62
C GLY A 24 -11.90 -0.10 -1.45
N LEU A 25 -12.42 -1.30 -1.69
CA LEU A 25 -12.68 -2.31 -0.66
C LEU A 25 -11.44 -2.72 0.16
N PRO A 26 -10.21 -2.86 -0.40
CA PRO A 26 -9.03 -3.15 0.41
C PRO A 26 -8.80 -2.12 1.52
N SER A 27 -8.90 -0.83 1.20
CA SER A 27 -8.76 0.26 2.19
C SER A 27 -9.89 0.23 3.23
N GLN A 28 -11.13 0.00 2.81
CA GLN A 28 -12.27 -0.10 3.74
C GLN A 28 -12.13 -1.29 4.69
N GLU A 29 -11.72 -2.45 4.17
CA GLU A 29 -11.53 -3.63 5.01
C GLU A 29 -10.35 -3.48 5.96
N LEU A 30 -9.22 -2.92 5.51
CA LEU A 30 -8.09 -2.64 6.40
C LEU A 30 -8.50 -1.67 7.51
N HIS A 31 -9.19 -0.58 7.18
CA HIS A 31 -9.70 0.38 8.16
C HIS A 31 -10.66 -0.26 9.17
N LEU A 32 -11.55 -1.15 8.72
CA LEU A 32 -12.48 -1.85 9.62
C LEU A 32 -11.79 -2.89 10.52
N MET A 33 -10.64 -3.43 10.11
CA MET A 33 -9.95 -4.51 10.82
C MET A 33 -8.82 -4.03 11.74
N ASP A 34 -8.05 -3.03 11.31
CA ASP A 34 -6.87 -2.51 12.03
C ASP A 34 -6.59 -1.05 11.61
N ASP A 35 -7.46 -0.12 12.05
CA ASP A 35 -7.22 1.30 11.81
C ASP A 35 -6.05 1.82 12.64
N GLN A 36 -5.07 2.42 11.96
CA GLN A 36 -3.87 2.97 12.59
C GLN A 36 -3.58 4.36 12.01
N PRO A 37 -3.03 5.29 12.82
CA PRO A 37 -2.57 6.59 12.32
C PRO A 37 -1.50 6.50 11.22
N SER A 38 -0.78 5.37 11.15
CA SER A 38 0.24 5.09 10.14
C SER A 38 -0.32 4.54 8.83
N ASN A 39 -1.62 4.26 8.75
CA ASN A 39 -2.28 3.79 7.55
C ASN A 39 -2.74 4.96 6.68
N PHE A 40 -2.33 4.95 5.42
CA PHE A 40 -2.85 5.81 4.38
C PHE A 40 -3.81 5.03 3.48
N TYR A 41 -5.08 5.37 3.56
CA TYR A 41 -6.14 4.81 2.73
C TYR A 41 -6.30 5.64 1.46
N MET A 42 -5.89 5.10 0.33
CA MET A 42 -6.05 5.80 -0.93
C MET A 42 -7.52 5.69 -1.37
N LEU A 43 -8.20 6.81 -1.64
CA LEU A 43 -9.63 6.84 -2.01
C LEU A 43 -9.91 7.40 -3.42
N GLY A 44 -8.87 7.75 -4.18
CA GLY A 44 -8.99 8.54 -5.40
C GLY A 44 -8.79 7.77 -6.71
N THR A 45 -7.54 7.37 -7.00
CA THR A 45 -7.13 6.99 -8.35
C THR A 45 -6.48 5.61 -8.39
N MET A 46 -6.98 4.72 -9.22
CA MET A 46 -6.35 3.41 -9.45
C MET A 46 -4.91 3.57 -9.98
N GLY A 47 -4.00 2.74 -9.48
CA GLY A 47 -2.60 2.65 -9.91
C GLY A 47 -1.62 3.58 -9.22
N LEU A 48 -2.04 4.40 -8.25
CA LEU A 48 -1.13 5.33 -7.58
C LEU A 48 -0.62 4.86 -6.22
N ALA A 49 -1.11 3.74 -5.66
CA ALA A 49 -0.70 3.30 -4.31
C ALA A 49 0.80 3.05 -4.26
N SER A 50 1.32 2.32 -5.26
CA SER A 50 2.75 2.06 -5.42
C SER A 50 3.58 3.33 -5.61
N SER A 51 3.09 4.32 -6.37
CA SER A 51 3.81 5.58 -6.57
C SER A 51 3.85 6.44 -5.30
N ILE A 52 2.74 6.49 -4.57
CA ILE A 52 2.64 7.18 -3.28
C ILE A 52 3.58 6.52 -2.27
N GLY A 53 3.58 5.18 -2.20
CA GLY A 53 4.47 4.43 -1.32
C GLY A 53 5.94 4.69 -1.62
N LEU A 54 6.34 4.75 -2.89
CA LEU A 54 7.70 5.12 -3.27
C LEU A 54 8.06 6.54 -2.81
N GLY A 55 7.20 7.52 -3.09
CA GLY A 55 7.42 8.90 -2.67
C GLY A 55 7.56 9.03 -1.15
N LEU A 56 6.71 8.32 -0.40
CA LEU A 56 6.79 8.25 1.06
C LEU A 56 8.10 7.58 1.52
N ALA A 57 8.50 6.48 0.90
CA ALA A 57 9.75 5.79 1.24
C ALA A 57 10.98 6.65 0.95
N LEU A 58 10.97 7.48 -0.10
CA LEU A 58 12.07 8.39 -0.42
C LEU A 58 12.15 9.60 0.54
N ALA A 59 11.04 9.97 1.18
CA ALA A 59 10.95 11.16 2.02
C ALA A 59 11.35 10.93 3.48
N GLN A 60 11.47 9.68 3.93
CA GLN A 60 11.74 9.33 5.33
C GLN A 60 12.42 7.95 5.44
N LYS A 61 12.77 7.49 6.66
CA LYS A 61 13.61 6.29 6.88
C LYS A 61 12.86 5.06 7.41
N GLU A 62 11.63 5.24 7.85
CA GLU A 62 10.76 4.15 8.28
C GLU A 62 10.36 3.29 7.09
N LYS A 63 10.13 2.01 7.37
CA LYS A 63 9.72 1.05 6.36
C LYS A 63 8.27 1.33 5.91
N VAL A 64 8.11 1.41 4.59
CA VAL A 64 6.82 1.61 3.93
C VAL A 64 6.37 0.30 3.30
N ILE A 65 5.12 -0.08 3.56
CA ILE A 65 4.48 -1.25 2.97
C ILE A 65 3.32 -0.76 2.09
N VAL A 66 3.31 -1.19 0.84
CA VAL A 66 2.21 -0.89 -0.09
C VAL A 66 1.39 -2.15 -0.31
N ILE A 67 0.07 -2.06 -0.08
CA ILE A 67 -0.89 -3.09 -0.47
C ILE A 67 -1.56 -2.61 -1.75
N ASP A 68 -1.08 -3.10 -2.90
CA ASP A 68 -1.62 -2.78 -4.22
C ASP A 68 -2.35 -3.96 -4.86
N GLY A 69 -3.40 -3.67 -5.63
CA GLY A 69 -4.14 -4.69 -6.37
C GLY A 69 -3.52 -4.92 -7.75
N ASP A 70 -3.60 -6.13 -8.28
CA ASP A 70 -3.13 -6.47 -9.63
C ASP A 70 -3.71 -5.56 -10.71
N GLY A 71 -5.03 -5.34 -10.70
CA GLY A 71 -5.70 -4.43 -11.63
C GLY A 71 -5.23 -2.97 -11.51
N SER A 72 -4.92 -2.53 -10.29
CA SER A 72 -4.38 -1.19 -10.02
C SER A 72 -2.93 -1.07 -10.51
N VAL A 73 -2.09 -2.07 -10.24
CA VAL A 73 -0.72 -2.12 -10.77
C VAL A 73 -0.73 -2.08 -12.29
N LEU A 74 -1.66 -2.77 -12.96
CA LEU A 74 -1.78 -2.75 -14.42
C LEU A 74 -2.17 -1.38 -14.99
N THR A 75 -2.92 -0.55 -14.26
CA THR A 75 -3.24 0.82 -14.71
C THR A 75 -2.05 1.78 -14.61
N ASN A 76 -0.99 1.42 -13.89
CA ASN A 76 0.23 2.22 -13.78
C ASN A 76 1.50 1.35 -13.66
N LEU A 77 1.66 0.42 -14.61
CA LEU A 77 2.71 -0.60 -14.56
C LEU A 77 4.13 0.00 -14.58
N GLY A 78 4.28 1.20 -15.18
CA GLY A 78 5.55 1.94 -15.21
C GLY A 78 6.08 2.34 -13.83
N THR A 79 5.28 2.25 -12.78
CA THR A 79 5.75 2.46 -11.40
C THR A 79 6.72 1.38 -10.93
N LEU A 80 6.56 0.11 -11.35
CA LEU A 80 7.46 -0.97 -10.92
C LEU A 80 8.94 -0.76 -11.32
N PRO A 81 9.28 -0.48 -12.60
CA PRO A 81 10.66 -0.16 -12.96
C PRO A 81 11.14 1.15 -12.33
N THR A 82 10.23 2.10 -12.06
CA THR A 82 10.58 3.34 -11.35
C THR A 82 10.99 3.07 -9.90
N ILE A 83 10.26 2.21 -9.19
CA ILE A 83 10.62 1.74 -7.84
C ILE A 83 11.96 1.02 -7.88
N ALA A 84 12.16 0.09 -8.83
CA ALA A 84 13.41 -0.65 -8.95
C ALA A 84 14.63 0.26 -9.19
N ASN A 85 14.45 1.36 -9.90
CA ASN A 85 15.52 2.30 -10.22
C ASN A 85 15.79 3.35 -9.12
N ASN A 86 14.89 3.52 -8.16
CA ASN A 86 15.01 4.53 -7.10
C ASN A 86 15.07 3.87 -5.73
N ALA A 87 16.27 3.58 -5.26
CA ALA A 87 16.49 3.02 -3.93
C ALA A 87 16.07 4.03 -2.84
N ALA A 88 15.12 3.62 -1.99
CA ALA A 88 14.82 4.34 -0.77
C ALA A 88 16.02 4.26 0.21
N PRO A 89 16.25 5.32 1.01
CA PRO A 89 17.38 5.43 1.93
C PRO A 89 17.33 4.46 3.12
#